data_AF-A0A842XII2-F1
#
_entry.id   AF-A0A842XII2-F1
#
_cell.length_a   1.000
_cell.length_b   1.000
_cell.length_c   1.000
_cell.angle_alpha   90.00
_cell.angle_beta   90.00
_cell.angle_gamma   90.00
#
_symmetry.space_group_name_H-M   'P 1'
#
loop_
_entity.id
_entity.type
_entity.pdbx_description
1 polymer ?
#
loop_
_entity_poly.entity_id
_entity_poly.type
_entity_poly.pdbx_seq_one_letter_code
_entity_poly.pdbx_strand_id
1 'polypeptide(L)'
;MVPIFEDLSVHCQKYKVVSEGELVLKIRECVKSLGDTEREELEKRLSGNLEALIFKSITSEDKISVFSPDMRTRINYQGELFYCLPTHRYLSAELEATFLRWAKIRSPLSALRSVITDFMERCNYQVKNEVSGGEPGHLELRAVKNGKNEQRSLHLFVLPSIKFVSHFREKNHSLFEGSEGGGEKVFVVPTEKTPAPFISFIREHDIGTMIWVLDVARRTVNPFIGRPQDTEIENNFEEPEQARRAVSVWMRKMHVVD
;
A
#
# COMPACT_ATOMS: atom_id res chain seq x y z
N MET A 1 17.72 16.21 -22.30
CA MET A 1 16.66 15.21 -22.65
C MET A 1 17.15 13.78 -22.87
N VAL A 2 18.19 13.51 -23.68
CA VAL A 2 18.66 12.12 -23.91
C VAL A 2 18.98 11.36 -22.61
N PRO A 3 19.72 11.94 -21.63
CA PRO A 3 20.03 11.26 -20.38
C PRO A 3 18.78 10.87 -19.54
N ILE A 4 17.71 11.68 -19.62
CA ILE A 4 16.44 11.39 -18.94
C ILE A 4 15.83 10.10 -19.52
N PHE A 5 15.77 10.02 -20.84
CA PHE A 5 15.17 8.87 -21.52
C PHE A 5 16.01 7.61 -21.39
N GLU A 6 17.33 7.73 -21.27
CA GLU A 6 18.21 6.61 -20.94
C GLU A 6 17.93 6.08 -19.53
N ASP A 7 17.87 6.95 -18.51
CA ASP A 7 17.56 6.54 -17.12
C ASP A 7 16.15 5.93 -17.01
N LEU A 8 15.16 6.53 -17.66
CA LEU A 8 13.80 5.97 -17.74
C LEU A 8 13.78 4.61 -18.45
N SER A 9 14.55 4.46 -19.53
CA SER A 9 14.66 3.17 -20.25
C SER A 9 15.29 2.09 -19.38
N VAL A 10 16.36 2.41 -18.65
CA VAL A 10 17.00 1.49 -17.70
C VAL A 10 16.00 1.05 -16.63
N HIS A 11 15.23 1.98 -16.07
CA HIS A 11 14.20 1.69 -15.09
C HIS A 11 13.10 0.78 -15.66
N CYS A 12 12.54 1.13 -16.82
CA CYS A 12 11.49 0.35 -17.48
C CYS A 12 11.96 -1.06 -17.89
N GLN A 13 13.19 -1.21 -18.39
CA GLN A 13 13.75 -2.51 -18.76
C GLN A 13 14.03 -3.39 -17.54
N LYS A 14 14.51 -2.79 -16.43
CA LYS A 14 14.76 -3.51 -15.18
C LYS A 14 13.49 -4.13 -14.61
N TYR A 15 12.39 -3.38 -14.57
CA TYR A 15 11.16 -3.83 -13.93
C TYR A 15 10.16 -4.48 -14.89
N LYS A 16 10.21 -4.17 -16.19
CA LYS A 16 9.33 -4.63 -17.29
C LYS A 16 7.85 -4.25 -17.13
N VAL A 17 7.38 -4.12 -15.90
CA VAL A 17 6.05 -3.67 -15.48
C VAL A 17 6.25 -2.62 -14.38
N VAL A 18 5.64 -1.46 -14.56
CA VAL A 18 5.68 -0.33 -13.60
C VAL A 18 4.27 0.17 -13.35
N SER A 19 3.99 0.61 -12.12
CA SER A 19 2.73 1.29 -11.85
C SER A 19 2.74 2.71 -12.44
N GLU A 20 1.57 3.27 -12.73
CA GLU A 20 1.43 4.67 -13.15
C GLU A 20 2.11 5.62 -12.17
N GLY A 21 1.86 5.44 -10.86
CA GLY A 21 2.44 6.28 -9.82
C GLY A 21 3.97 6.15 -9.70
N GLU A 22 4.51 4.94 -9.82
CA GLU A 22 5.96 4.70 -9.84
C GLU A 22 6.62 5.41 -11.05
N LEU A 23 6.01 5.28 -12.23
CA LEU A 23 6.50 5.92 -13.44
C LEU A 23 6.47 7.46 -13.31
N VAL A 24 5.38 8.03 -12.79
CA VAL A 24 5.28 9.48 -12.54
C VAL A 24 6.34 9.95 -11.54
N LEU A 25 6.59 9.20 -10.46
CA LEU A 25 7.63 9.55 -9.50
C LEU A 25 9.02 9.52 -10.13
N LYS A 26 9.32 8.49 -10.94
CA LYS A 26 10.61 8.40 -11.63
C LYS A 26 10.78 9.52 -12.65
N ILE A 27 9.75 9.85 -13.43
CA ILE A 27 9.78 10.99 -14.35
C ILE A 27 10.04 12.29 -13.59
N ARG A 28 9.34 12.52 -12.48
CA ARG A 28 9.56 13.71 -11.66
C ARG A 28 10.98 13.79 -11.11
N GLU A 29 11.56 12.68 -10.68
CA GLU A 29 12.96 12.60 -10.26
C GLU A 29 13.91 13.02 -11.40
N CYS A 30 13.73 12.47 -12.60
CA CYS A 30 14.54 12.80 -13.77
C CYS A 30 14.34 14.25 -14.25
N VAL A 31 13.14 14.82 -14.09
CA VAL A 31 12.88 16.22 -14.43
C VAL A 31 13.49 17.16 -13.40
N LYS A 32 13.46 16.80 -12.11
CA LYS A 32 14.09 17.58 -11.03
C LYS A 32 15.62 17.58 -11.08
N SER A 33 16.25 16.61 -11.74
CA SER A 33 17.70 16.62 -11.94
C SER A 33 18.14 17.59 -13.03
N LEU A 34 17.21 18.13 -13.82
CA LEU A 34 17.48 19.25 -14.72
C LEU A 34 17.60 20.56 -13.93
N GLY A 35 18.46 21.46 -14.39
CA GLY A 35 18.44 22.84 -13.90
C GLY A 35 17.15 23.56 -14.31
N ASP A 36 16.70 24.52 -13.50
CA ASP A 36 15.44 25.25 -13.74
C ASP A 36 15.40 25.89 -15.14
N THR A 37 16.51 26.49 -15.58
CA THR A 37 16.63 27.08 -16.92
C THR A 37 16.45 26.06 -18.05
N GLU A 38 17.07 24.88 -17.93
CA GLU A 38 16.95 23.81 -18.95
C GLU A 38 15.52 23.28 -19.00
N ARG A 39 14.89 23.10 -17.83
CA ARG A 39 13.50 22.68 -17.73
C ARG A 39 12.57 23.68 -18.41
N GLU A 40 12.68 24.97 -18.10
CA GLU A 40 11.83 26.01 -18.71
C GLU A 40 12.00 26.10 -20.22
N GLU A 41 13.23 25.97 -20.73
CA GLU A 41 13.51 25.95 -22.16
C GLU A 41 12.80 24.77 -22.85
N LEU A 42 12.86 23.58 -22.24
CA LEU A 42 12.19 22.38 -22.74
C LEU A 42 10.67 22.51 -22.71
N GLU A 43 10.09 23.03 -21.63
CA GLU A 43 8.64 23.26 -21.52
C GLU A 43 8.14 24.27 -22.56
N LYS A 44 8.89 25.34 -22.81
CA LYS A 44 8.60 26.31 -23.88
C LYS A 44 8.66 25.67 -25.26
N ARG A 45 9.73 24.92 -25.54
CA ARG A 45 9.94 24.29 -26.85
C ARG A 45 8.89 23.23 -27.17
N LEU A 46 8.49 22.45 -26.17
CA LEU A 46 7.52 21.36 -26.33
C LEU A 46 6.08 21.79 -26.06
N SER A 47 5.85 23.04 -25.66
CA SER A 47 4.52 23.62 -25.40
C SER A 47 3.69 22.81 -24.41
N GLY A 48 4.23 22.55 -23.22
CA GLY A 48 3.49 21.85 -22.17
C GLY A 48 4.31 21.51 -20.94
N ASN A 49 3.64 20.92 -19.96
CA ASN A 49 4.29 20.42 -18.75
C ASN A 49 5.19 19.22 -19.08
N LEU A 50 6.48 19.31 -18.73
CA LEU A 50 7.48 18.32 -19.13
C LEU A 50 7.20 16.93 -18.56
N GLU A 51 6.74 16.83 -17.30
CA GLU A 51 6.40 15.53 -16.68
C GLU A 51 5.26 14.84 -17.46
N ALA A 52 4.21 15.59 -17.80
CA ALA A 52 3.07 15.07 -18.56
C ALA A 52 3.45 14.68 -20.00
N LEU A 53 4.29 15.47 -20.66
CA LEU A 53 4.78 15.19 -22.00
C LEU A 53 5.65 13.93 -22.05
N ILE A 54 6.57 13.77 -21.09
CA ILE A 54 7.39 12.56 -20.97
C ILE A 54 6.51 11.35 -20.67
N PHE A 55 5.55 11.47 -19.74
CA PHE A 55 4.63 10.39 -19.42
C PHE A 55 3.84 9.95 -20.65
N LYS A 56 3.28 10.90 -21.41
CA LYS A 56 2.58 10.62 -22.66
C LYS A 56 3.49 9.97 -23.70
N SER A 57 4.72 10.46 -23.85
CA SER A 57 5.72 9.87 -24.76
C SER A 57 6.02 8.42 -24.42
N ILE A 58 6.03 8.05 -23.14
CA ILE A 58 6.31 6.68 -22.72
C ILE A 58 5.10 5.76 -22.91
N THR A 59 3.90 6.26 -22.60
CA THR A 59 2.67 5.47 -22.48
C THR A 59 1.77 5.49 -23.71
N SER A 60 2.15 6.23 -24.76
CA SER A 60 1.39 6.35 -26.02
C SER A 60 2.29 6.24 -27.25
N GLU A 61 1.69 6.29 -28.44
CA GLU A 61 2.41 6.30 -29.71
C GLU A 61 3.06 7.66 -30.03
N ASP A 62 2.61 8.73 -29.37
CA ASP A 62 3.10 10.10 -29.57
C ASP A 62 4.47 10.29 -28.89
N LYS A 63 5.56 9.92 -29.57
CA LYS A 63 6.92 10.03 -29.02
C LYS A 63 7.49 11.44 -29.20
N ILE A 64 8.03 12.03 -28.13
CA ILE A 64 8.78 13.31 -28.20
C ILE A 64 10.29 13.10 -28.43
N SER A 65 10.74 11.85 -28.41
CA SER A 65 12.13 11.45 -28.61
C SER A 65 12.21 10.00 -29.08
N VAL A 66 13.15 9.69 -29.97
CA VAL A 66 13.44 8.30 -30.40
C VAL A 66 14.00 7.43 -29.28
N PHE A 67 14.53 8.05 -28.22
CA PHE A 67 15.03 7.37 -27.03
C PHE A 67 13.95 7.08 -25.98
N SER A 68 12.72 7.56 -26.20
CA SER A 68 11.61 7.33 -25.28
C SER A 68 11.33 5.84 -25.15
N PRO A 69 11.33 5.25 -23.94
CA PRO A 69 10.91 3.87 -23.76
C PRO A 69 9.44 3.71 -24.18
N ASP A 70 9.08 2.53 -24.66
CA ASP A 70 7.71 2.22 -25.08
C ASP A 70 7.02 1.32 -24.06
N MET A 71 6.21 1.92 -23.19
CA MET A 71 5.42 1.24 -22.17
C MET A 71 3.92 1.45 -22.41
N ARG A 72 3.47 1.38 -23.66
CA ARG A 72 2.08 1.69 -24.05
C ARG A 72 1.04 0.64 -23.67
N THR A 73 1.45 -0.59 -23.34
CA THR A 73 0.50 -1.62 -22.91
C THR A 73 0.02 -1.31 -21.50
N ARG A 74 -1.29 -1.01 -21.38
CA ARG A 74 -1.94 -0.64 -20.12
C ARG A 74 -2.72 -1.81 -19.55
N ILE A 75 -2.51 -2.11 -18.27
CA ILE A 75 -3.16 -3.20 -17.55
C ILE A 75 -3.79 -2.63 -16.28
N ASN A 76 -5.05 -2.98 -16.00
CA ASN A 76 -5.66 -2.73 -14.70
C ASN A 76 -5.47 -3.96 -13.81
N TYR A 77 -4.89 -3.77 -12.63
CA TYR A 77 -4.75 -4.80 -11.62
C TYR A 77 -5.09 -4.23 -10.25
N GLN A 78 -6.05 -4.85 -9.56
CA GLN A 78 -6.51 -4.40 -8.23
C GLN A 78 -6.93 -2.92 -8.17
N GLY A 79 -7.45 -2.38 -9.29
CA GLY A 79 -7.88 -0.99 -9.39
C GLY A 79 -6.75 0.02 -9.66
N GLU A 80 -5.52 -0.45 -9.81
CA GLU A 80 -4.36 0.35 -10.20
C GLU A 80 -3.98 0.12 -11.66
N LEU A 81 -3.34 1.13 -12.26
CA LEU A 81 -2.88 1.08 -13.63
C LEU A 81 -1.40 0.75 -13.67
N PHE A 82 -1.07 -0.23 -14.52
CA PHE A 82 0.29 -0.66 -14.79
C PHE A 82 0.58 -0.54 -16.27
N TYR A 83 1.84 -0.27 -16.56
CA TYR A 83 2.37 -0.11 -17.91
C TYR A 83 3.48 -1.14 -18.13
N CYS A 84 3.51 -1.75 -19.32
CA CYS A 84 4.53 -2.72 -19.70
C CYS A 84 4.98 -2.58 -21.15
N LEU A 85 6.12 -3.20 -21.46
CA LEU A 85 6.64 -3.29 -22.82
C LEU A 85 5.65 -4.06 -23.72
N PRO A 86 5.39 -3.63 -24.97
CA PRO A 86 4.45 -4.28 -25.88
C PRO A 86 4.69 -5.77 -26.12
N THR A 87 5.95 -6.19 -26.11
CA THR A 87 6.37 -7.56 -26.38
C THR A 87 6.43 -8.44 -25.13
N HIS A 88 6.23 -7.86 -23.94
CA HIS A 88 6.32 -8.59 -22.67
C HIS A 88 5.00 -9.31 -22.38
N ARG A 89 5.05 -10.65 -22.36
CA ARG A 89 3.92 -11.47 -21.92
C ARG A 89 3.83 -11.34 -20.41
N TYR A 90 2.74 -10.73 -19.94
CA TYR A 90 2.51 -10.49 -18.52
C TYR A 90 2.39 -11.80 -17.75
N LEU A 91 3.02 -11.85 -16.58
CA LEU A 91 2.82 -12.91 -15.59
C LEU A 91 2.07 -12.32 -14.39
N SER A 92 1.05 -13.00 -13.89
CA SER A 92 0.29 -12.56 -12.69
C SER A 92 1.20 -12.24 -11.51
N ALA A 93 2.31 -12.98 -11.36
CA ALA A 93 3.31 -12.75 -10.32
C ALA A 93 4.06 -11.41 -10.47
N GLU A 94 4.32 -10.95 -11.70
CA GLU A 94 4.99 -9.67 -11.94
C GLU A 94 4.07 -8.48 -11.63
N LEU A 95 2.76 -8.63 -11.94
CA LEU A 95 1.75 -7.64 -11.56
C LEU A 95 1.61 -7.54 -10.04
N GLU A 96 1.54 -8.68 -9.33
CA GLU A 96 1.51 -8.70 -7.86
C GLU A 96 2.78 -8.08 -7.27
N ALA A 97 3.96 -8.49 -7.73
CA ALA A 97 5.23 -7.92 -7.26
C ALA A 97 5.31 -6.40 -7.50
N THR A 98 4.78 -5.92 -8.63
CA THR A 98 4.73 -4.48 -8.95
C THR A 98 3.72 -3.74 -8.07
N PHE A 99 2.56 -4.33 -7.79
CA PHE A 99 1.58 -3.80 -6.85
C PHE A 99 2.17 -3.67 -5.44
N LEU A 100 2.83 -4.71 -4.93
CA LEU A 100 3.46 -4.71 -3.61
C LEU A 100 4.60 -3.67 -3.53
N ARG A 101 5.40 -3.55 -4.58
CA ARG A 101 6.44 -2.51 -4.68
C ARG A 101 5.82 -1.11 -4.64
N TRP A 102 4.78 -0.86 -5.43
CA TRP A 102 4.08 0.42 -5.44
C TRP A 102 3.44 0.73 -4.08
N ALA A 103 2.80 -0.24 -3.44
CA ALA A 103 2.21 -0.11 -2.11
C ALA A 103 3.23 0.35 -1.07
N LYS A 104 4.46 -0.21 -1.07
CA LYS A 104 5.55 0.25 -0.19
C LYS A 104 5.92 1.72 -0.41
N ILE A 105 5.88 2.19 -1.66
CA ILE A 105 6.25 3.57 -2.02
C ILE A 105 5.14 4.54 -1.61
N ARG A 106 3.88 4.26 -1.94
CA ARG A 106 2.75 5.16 -1.67
C ARG A 106 2.28 5.16 -0.21
N SER A 107 2.53 4.08 0.52
CA SER A 107 2.13 3.90 1.91
C SER A 107 3.36 3.70 2.81
N PRO A 108 4.18 4.75 3.01
CA PRO A 108 5.38 4.62 3.82
C PRO A 108 5.03 4.27 5.27
N LEU A 109 5.73 3.27 5.81
CA LEU A 109 5.48 2.75 7.16
C LEU A 109 5.56 3.82 8.26
N SER A 110 6.39 4.86 8.07
CA SER A 110 6.50 5.99 8.99
C SER A 110 5.19 6.80 9.09
N ALA A 111 4.49 7.01 7.98
CA ALA A 111 3.21 7.71 7.96
C ALA A 111 2.11 6.87 8.63
N LEU A 112 2.07 5.57 8.32
CA LEU A 112 1.14 4.63 8.96
C LEU A 112 1.37 4.57 10.47
N ARG A 113 2.65 4.48 10.89
CA ARG A 113 3.06 4.50 12.30
C ARG A 113 2.55 5.73 13.03
N SER A 114 2.72 6.92 12.47
CA SER A 114 2.26 8.16 13.11
C SER A 114 0.75 8.11 13.38
N VAL A 115 -0.05 7.70 12.40
CA VAL A 115 -1.51 7.69 12.57
C VAL A 115 -1.97 6.62 13.57
N ILE A 116 -1.38 5.41 13.54
CA ILE A 116 -1.76 4.36 14.48
C ILE A 116 -1.30 4.69 15.91
N THR A 117 -0.14 5.33 16.08
CA THR A 117 0.32 5.78 17.40
C THR A 117 -0.64 6.81 17.99
N ASP A 118 -1.01 7.84 17.23
CA ASP A 118 -2.00 8.84 17.68
C ASP A 118 -3.36 8.20 18.02
N PHE A 119 -3.80 7.21 17.23
CA PHE A 119 -5.02 6.47 17.52
C PHE A 119 -4.93 5.69 18.84
N MET A 120 -3.83 4.97 19.07
CA MET A 120 -3.62 4.20 20.29
C MET A 120 -3.50 5.09 21.53
N GLU A 121 -2.84 6.25 21.42
CA GLU A 121 -2.73 7.23 22.51
C GLU A 121 -4.09 7.79 22.91
N ARG A 122 -4.97 8.09 21.93
CA ARG A 122 -6.37 8.48 22.20
C ARG A 122 -7.18 7.38 22.92
N CYS A 123 -6.77 6.12 22.76
CA CYS A 123 -7.35 4.97 23.46
C CYS A 123 -6.66 4.67 24.80
N ASN A 124 -5.81 5.58 25.31
CA ASN A 124 -5.02 5.43 26.53
C ASN A 124 -4.00 4.28 26.52
N TYR A 125 -3.51 3.89 25.34
CA TYR A 125 -2.41 2.93 25.21
C TYR A 125 -1.07 3.65 25.06
N GLN A 126 -0.04 3.09 25.69
CA GLN A 126 1.35 3.44 25.44
C GLN A 126 1.92 2.53 24.36
N VAL A 127 2.38 3.11 23.26
CA VAL A 127 2.95 2.37 22.13
C VAL A 127 4.47 2.25 22.29
N LYS A 128 4.97 1.03 22.32
CA LYS A 128 6.40 0.71 22.31
C LYS A 128 6.74 0.02 20.99
N ASN A 129 7.89 0.37 20.44
CA ASN A 129 8.45 -0.38 19.33
C ASN A 129 8.95 -1.73 19.85
N GLU A 130 8.55 -2.82 19.20
CA GLU A 130 9.33 -4.04 19.31
C GLU A 130 10.51 -3.90 18.37
N VAL A 131 11.72 -4.09 18.90
CA VAL A 131 12.94 -4.07 18.09
C VAL A 131 12.98 -5.38 17.33
N SER A 132 12.35 -5.41 16.16
CA SER A 132 12.44 -6.57 15.28
C SER A 132 13.63 -6.36 14.35
N GLY A 133 14.75 -6.99 14.71
CA GLY A 133 15.78 -7.30 13.74
C GLY A 133 15.21 -8.26 12.70
N GLY A 134 15.16 -7.84 11.44
CA GLY A 134 15.01 -8.75 10.29
C GLY A 134 13.65 -8.77 9.58
N GLU A 135 13.33 -7.73 8.81
CA GLU A 135 13.02 -7.81 7.36
C GLU A 135 12.49 -6.44 6.89
N PRO A 136 12.98 -5.89 5.76
CA PRO A 136 12.46 -4.64 5.21
C PRO A 136 11.05 -4.82 4.60
N GLY A 137 10.00 -4.51 5.36
CA GLY A 137 8.64 -4.59 4.82
C GLY A 137 7.46 -4.31 5.73
N HIS A 138 7.64 -4.31 7.05
CA HIS A 138 6.56 -4.13 8.03
C HIS A 138 7.06 -3.43 9.30
N LEU A 139 6.14 -3.03 10.19
CA LEU A 139 6.45 -2.58 11.55
C LEU A 139 5.69 -3.41 12.57
N GLU A 140 6.37 -3.77 13.65
CA GLU A 140 5.79 -4.42 14.82
C GLU A 140 5.74 -3.43 15.97
N LEU A 141 4.54 -3.19 16.50
CA LEU A 141 4.30 -2.28 17.61
C LEU A 141 3.58 -3.04 18.72
N ARG A 142 4.01 -2.81 19.95
CA ARG A 142 3.30 -3.29 21.14
C ARG A 142 2.61 -2.12 21.83
N ALA A 143 1.30 -2.15 21.88
CA ALA A 143 0.51 -1.15 22.60
C ALA A 143 0.09 -1.74 23.96
N VAL A 144 0.38 -1.05 25.05
CA VAL A 144 0.08 -1.51 26.41
C VAL A 144 -0.79 -0.48 27.13
N LYS A 145 -1.86 -0.95 27.76
CA LYS A 145 -2.75 -0.14 28.60
C LYS A 145 -2.76 -0.72 30.01
N ASN A 146 -2.32 0.09 30.97
CA ASN A 146 -2.29 -0.28 32.37
C ASN A 146 -3.62 0.11 33.02
N GLY A 147 -4.53 -0.86 33.15
CA GLY A 147 -5.75 -0.69 33.94
C GLY A 147 -5.51 -0.93 35.43
N LYS A 148 -6.46 -0.53 36.28
CA LYS A 148 -6.38 -0.76 37.74
C LYS A 148 -6.36 -2.26 38.11
N ASN A 149 -6.99 -3.12 37.30
CA ASN A 149 -7.17 -4.54 37.60
C ASN A 149 -6.68 -5.50 36.49
N GLU A 150 -6.44 -5.02 35.26
CA GLU A 150 -5.97 -5.85 34.14
C GLU A 150 -5.03 -5.05 33.25
N GLN A 151 -3.89 -5.66 32.91
CA GLN A 151 -2.97 -5.13 31.91
C GLN A 151 -3.40 -5.66 30.54
N ARG A 152 -3.81 -4.76 29.64
CA ARG A 152 -4.13 -5.11 28.26
C ARG A 152 -2.94 -4.83 27.36
N SER A 153 -2.66 -5.76 26.45
CA SER A 153 -1.64 -5.56 25.43
C SER A 153 -2.10 -6.01 24.06
N LEU A 154 -1.81 -5.19 23.06
CA LEU A 154 -2.05 -5.46 21.65
C LEU A 154 -0.72 -5.54 20.92
N HIS A 155 -0.62 -6.52 20.04
CA HIS A 155 0.47 -6.64 19.09
C HIS A 155 -0.04 -6.21 17.71
N LEU A 156 0.46 -5.06 17.23
CA LEU A 156 0.07 -4.46 15.96
C LEU A 156 1.13 -4.74 14.89
N PHE A 157 0.72 -5.36 13.79
CA PHE A 157 1.53 -5.58 12.59
C PHE A 157 1.12 -4.57 11.51
N VAL A 158 1.91 -3.52 11.32
CA VAL A 158 1.63 -2.46 10.35
C VAL A 158 2.23 -2.82 9.00
N LEU A 159 1.38 -2.90 7.98
CA LEU A 159 1.72 -3.34 6.63
C LEU A 159 1.33 -2.28 5.58
N PRO A 160 2.08 -2.16 4.45
CA PRO A 160 1.81 -1.13 3.44
C PRO A 160 0.54 -1.35 2.60
N SER A 161 -0.06 -2.54 2.65
CA SER A 161 -1.31 -2.90 1.96
C SER A 161 -1.87 -4.19 2.54
N ILE A 162 -3.18 -4.41 2.38
CA ILE A 162 -3.84 -5.67 2.72
C ILE A 162 -3.23 -6.89 2.02
N LYS A 163 -2.70 -6.74 0.80
CA LYS A 163 -2.07 -7.84 0.06
C LYS A 163 -0.79 -8.37 0.73
N PHE A 164 -0.16 -7.59 1.62
CA PHE A 164 0.98 -8.07 2.41
C PHE A 164 0.58 -9.04 3.53
N VAL A 165 -0.67 -9.03 3.99
CA VAL A 165 -1.09 -9.85 5.15
C VAL A 165 -0.86 -11.32 4.88
N SER A 166 -1.22 -11.81 3.68
CA SER A 166 -1.06 -13.22 3.31
C SER A 166 0.40 -13.63 3.27
N HIS A 167 1.24 -12.85 2.56
CA HIS A 167 2.68 -13.09 2.50
C HIS A 167 3.33 -13.05 3.89
N PHE A 168 2.86 -12.15 4.76
CA PHE A 168 3.36 -12.05 6.12
C PHE A 168 2.98 -13.29 6.95
N ARG A 169 1.74 -13.76 6.84
CA ARG A 169 1.27 -14.96 7.56
C ARG A 169 1.98 -16.23 7.09
N GLU A 170 2.17 -16.40 5.79
CA GLU A 170 2.87 -17.56 5.22
C GLU A 170 4.31 -17.65 5.74
N LYS A 171 5.02 -16.52 5.76
CA LYS A 171 6.40 -16.46 6.25
C LYS A 171 6.52 -16.59 7.77
N ASN A 172 5.52 -16.11 8.51
CA ASN A 172 5.56 -16.03 9.97
C ASN A 172 4.52 -16.93 10.64
N HIS A 173 4.27 -18.11 10.07
CA HIS A 173 3.21 -19.03 10.52
C HIS A 173 3.29 -19.34 12.02
N SER A 174 4.51 -19.52 12.54
CA SER A 174 4.79 -19.77 13.96
C SER A 174 4.40 -18.62 14.90
N LEU A 175 4.31 -17.38 14.40
CA LEU A 175 3.79 -16.26 15.19
C LEU A 175 2.27 -16.37 15.38
N PHE A 176 1.57 -17.18 14.58
CA PHE A 176 0.12 -17.31 14.62
C PHE A 176 -0.35 -18.69 15.12
N GLU A 177 0.51 -19.71 15.09
CA GLU A 177 0.30 -21.00 15.74
C GLU A 177 0.81 -20.98 17.19
N GLY A 178 -0.09 -21.13 18.17
CA GLY A 178 0.28 -21.20 19.59
C GLY A 178 0.28 -19.84 20.28
N SER A 179 -0.88 -19.45 20.81
CA SER A 179 -1.01 -18.20 21.58
C SER A 179 -0.67 -18.43 23.06
N GLU A 180 0.57 -18.78 23.37
CA GLU A 180 1.05 -18.84 24.78
C GLU A 180 1.39 -17.44 25.34
N GLY A 181 1.43 -16.41 24.50
CA GLY A 181 1.78 -15.02 24.86
C GLY A 181 0.62 -14.02 24.76
N GLY A 182 -0.48 -14.26 25.48
CA GLY A 182 -1.50 -13.34 26.04
C GLY A 182 -2.01 -12.03 25.37
N GLY A 183 -1.49 -11.55 24.24
CA GLY A 183 -1.91 -10.28 23.61
C GLY A 183 -2.74 -10.48 22.34
N GLU A 184 -3.75 -9.63 22.13
CA GLU A 184 -4.54 -9.61 20.90
C GLU A 184 -3.67 -9.15 19.71
N LYS A 185 -3.71 -9.90 18.61
CA LYS A 185 -2.94 -9.60 17.39
C LYS A 185 -3.81 -8.89 16.36
N VAL A 186 -3.30 -7.79 15.81
CA VAL A 186 -4.02 -6.94 14.85
C VAL A 186 -3.11 -6.61 13.67
N PHE A 187 -3.59 -6.83 12.45
CA PHE A 187 -2.98 -6.24 11.27
C PHE A 187 -3.51 -4.84 11.04
N VAL A 188 -2.62 -3.88 10.78
CA VAL A 188 -2.98 -2.50 10.44
C VAL A 188 -2.52 -2.23 9.02
N VAL A 189 -3.46 -1.92 8.14
CA VAL A 189 -3.21 -1.69 6.70
C VAL A 189 -3.83 -0.35 6.28
N PRO A 190 -3.31 0.35 5.26
CA PRO A 190 -3.91 1.56 4.78
C PRO A 190 -5.20 1.32 3.99
N THR A 191 -5.98 2.37 3.80
CA THR A 191 -7.02 2.44 2.76
C THR A 191 -6.44 2.22 1.37
N GLU A 192 -7.24 1.61 0.50
CA GLU A 192 -6.89 1.36 -0.90
C GLU A 192 -7.71 2.25 -1.84
N LYS A 193 -7.18 2.52 -3.03
CA LYS A 193 -7.86 3.34 -4.06
C LYS A 193 -9.21 2.76 -4.47
N THR A 194 -9.32 1.44 -4.47
CA THR A 194 -10.54 0.71 -4.79
C THR A 194 -10.72 -0.42 -3.77
N PRO A 195 -11.93 -0.99 -3.62
CA PRO A 195 -12.13 -2.14 -2.73
C PRO A 195 -11.52 -3.45 -3.27
N ALA A 196 -10.99 -3.48 -4.49
CA ALA A 196 -10.52 -4.71 -5.14
C ALA A 196 -9.46 -5.50 -4.32
N PRO A 197 -8.41 -4.87 -3.73
CA PRO A 197 -7.44 -5.60 -2.91
C PRO A 197 -8.07 -6.30 -1.70
N PHE A 198 -9.03 -5.65 -1.04
CA PHE A 198 -9.74 -6.20 0.12
C PHE A 198 -10.67 -7.35 -0.28
N ILE A 199 -11.37 -7.21 -1.40
CA ILE A 199 -12.24 -8.26 -1.96
C ILE A 199 -11.42 -9.49 -2.37
N SER A 200 -10.30 -9.29 -3.07
CA SER A 200 -9.36 -10.34 -3.43
C SER A 200 -8.81 -11.05 -2.18
N PHE A 201 -8.40 -10.28 -1.17
CA PHE A 201 -7.92 -10.84 0.10
C PHE A 201 -8.96 -11.73 0.79
N ILE A 202 -10.21 -11.27 0.97
CA ILE A 202 -11.26 -12.07 1.61
C ILE A 202 -11.55 -13.35 0.81
N ARG A 203 -11.52 -13.28 -0.51
CA ARG A 203 -11.80 -14.44 -1.38
C ARG A 203 -10.71 -15.51 -1.29
N GLU A 204 -9.46 -15.11 -1.11
CA GLU A 204 -8.29 -15.97 -1.19
C GLU A 204 -7.87 -16.56 0.17
N HIS A 205 -8.31 -15.97 1.29
CA HIS A 205 -7.75 -16.29 2.60
C HIS A 205 -8.79 -16.39 3.71
N ASP A 206 -8.51 -17.27 4.67
CA ASP A 206 -9.34 -17.43 5.86
C ASP A 206 -9.15 -16.29 6.87
N ILE A 207 -10.27 -15.89 7.45
CA ILE A 207 -10.48 -14.69 8.26
C ILE A 207 -10.36 -15.09 9.74
N GLY A 208 -9.12 -15.13 10.25
CA GLY A 208 -8.84 -15.58 11.62
C GLY A 208 -8.17 -14.54 12.53
N THR A 209 -7.75 -13.38 12.00
CA THR A 209 -7.03 -12.35 12.74
C THR A 209 -7.66 -10.99 12.51
N MET A 210 -7.67 -10.12 13.53
CA MET A 210 -8.20 -8.77 13.39
C MET A 210 -7.42 -7.97 12.36
N ILE A 211 -8.14 -7.20 11.57
CA ILE A 211 -7.56 -6.27 10.60
C ILE A 211 -8.23 -4.92 10.77
N TRP A 212 -7.43 -3.88 10.95
CA TRP A 212 -7.86 -2.49 10.98
C TRP A 212 -7.34 -1.76 9.73
N VAL A 213 -8.17 -0.87 9.21
CA VAL A 213 -7.88 -0.05 8.04
C VAL A 213 -7.66 1.38 8.49
N LEU A 214 -6.53 1.92 8.06
CA LEU A 214 -6.03 3.24 8.45
C LEU A 214 -6.13 4.19 7.25
N ASP A 215 -6.82 5.31 7.42
CA ASP A 215 -6.83 6.39 6.45
C ASP A 215 -5.78 7.44 6.85
N VAL A 216 -4.69 7.49 6.09
CA VAL A 216 -3.56 8.39 6.39
C VAL A 216 -3.96 9.85 6.20
N ALA A 217 -4.80 10.14 5.19
CA ALA A 217 -5.19 11.50 4.85
C ALA A 217 -6.16 12.07 5.90
N ARG A 218 -7.12 11.26 6.36
CA ARG A 218 -8.07 11.64 7.41
C ARG A 218 -7.52 11.45 8.83
N ARG A 219 -6.40 10.74 8.99
CA ARG A 219 -5.84 10.29 10.29
C ARG A 219 -6.84 9.48 11.13
N THR A 220 -7.59 8.62 10.46
CA THR A 220 -8.64 7.79 11.09
C THR A 220 -8.32 6.31 10.98
N VAL A 221 -8.93 5.52 11.86
CA VAL A 221 -8.83 4.06 11.86
C VAL A 221 -10.24 3.48 11.95
N ASN A 222 -10.48 2.40 11.22
CA ASN A 222 -11.73 1.65 11.25
C ASN A 222 -11.47 0.14 11.28
N PRO A 223 -12.36 -0.65 11.90
CA PRO A 223 -12.25 -2.09 11.87
C PRO A 223 -12.65 -2.62 10.48
N PHE A 224 -11.88 -3.55 9.94
CA PHE A 224 -12.23 -4.30 8.73
C PHE A 224 -12.64 -5.73 9.07
N ILE A 225 -11.81 -6.43 9.83
CA ILE A 225 -12.08 -7.79 10.33
C ILE A 225 -11.95 -7.81 11.85
N GLY A 226 -12.88 -8.53 12.49
CA GLY A 226 -12.92 -8.74 13.94
C GLY A 226 -13.47 -7.54 14.73
N ARG A 227 -13.52 -7.69 16.05
CA ARG A 227 -14.01 -6.67 16.98
C ARG A 227 -13.06 -6.59 18.16
N PRO A 228 -12.54 -5.39 18.51
CA PRO A 228 -11.71 -5.25 19.70
C PRO A 228 -12.56 -5.52 20.95
N GLN A 229 -11.92 -6.03 22.00
CA GLN A 229 -12.55 -6.19 23.30
C GLN A 229 -12.61 -4.89 24.10
N ASP A 230 -11.73 -3.93 23.80
CA ASP A 230 -11.66 -2.64 24.49
C ASP A 230 -12.66 -1.63 23.90
N THR A 231 -13.60 -1.17 24.73
CA THR A 231 -14.62 -0.19 24.35
C THR A 231 -14.04 1.18 24.01
N GLU A 232 -12.88 1.56 24.56
CA GLU A 232 -12.23 2.83 24.18
C GLU A 232 -11.69 2.77 22.75
N ILE A 233 -11.20 1.60 22.31
CA ILE A 233 -10.79 1.41 20.91
C ILE A 233 -12.01 1.51 20.00
N GLU A 234 -13.09 0.83 20.39
CA GLU A 234 -14.34 0.85 19.65
C GLU A 234 -14.92 2.26 19.49
N ASN A 235 -14.89 3.07 20.56
CA ASN A 235 -15.40 4.44 20.57
C ASN A 235 -14.52 5.43 19.79
N ASN A 236 -13.23 5.13 19.59
CA ASN A 236 -12.31 6.00 18.86
C ASN A 236 -12.23 5.66 17.36
N PHE A 237 -12.81 4.54 16.91
CA PHE A 237 -13.00 4.31 15.48
C PHE A 237 -13.91 5.37 14.88
N GLU A 238 -13.62 5.77 13.65
CA GLU A 238 -14.37 6.85 12.99
C GLU A 238 -15.82 6.44 12.68
N GLU A 239 -16.02 5.27 12.05
CA GLU A 239 -17.30 4.78 11.56
C GLU A 239 -17.40 3.22 11.65
N PRO A 240 -17.28 2.62 12.85
CA PRO A 240 -17.15 1.17 13.01
C PRO A 240 -18.35 0.37 12.47
N GLU A 241 -19.57 0.87 12.66
CA GLU A 241 -20.79 0.20 12.19
C GLU A 241 -20.96 0.26 10.67
N GLN A 242 -20.51 1.33 10.02
CA GLN A 242 -20.53 1.42 8.56
C GLN A 242 -19.48 0.50 7.95
N ALA A 243 -18.28 0.46 8.51
CA ALA A 243 -17.21 -0.42 8.08
C ALA A 243 -17.64 -1.90 8.13
N ARG A 244 -18.23 -2.34 9.25
CA ARG A 244 -18.76 -3.71 9.40
C ARG A 244 -19.89 -4.03 8.42
N ARG A 245 -20.80 -3.07 8.18
CA ARG A 245 -21.88 -3.26 7.19
C ARG A 245 -21.32 -3.46 5.79
N ALA A 246 -20.35 -2.65 5.37
CA ALA A 246 -19.69 -2.81 4.07
C ALA A 246 -19.05 -4.20 3.92
N VAL A 247 -18.31 -4.66 4.94
CA VAL A 247 -17.66 -5.96 4.93
C VAL A 247 -18.66 -7.12 4.92
N SER A 248 -19.74 -7.04 5.72
CA SER A 248 -20.76 -8.09 5.75
C SER A 248 -21.52 -8.25 4.42
N VAL A 249 -21.70 -7.16 3.66
CA VAL A 249 -22.25 -7.23 2.29
C VAL A 249 -21.32 -7.98 1.36
N TRP A 250 -20.01 -7.72 1.44
CA TRP A 250 -19.01 -8.45 0.63
C TRP A 250 -18.95 -9.93 1.01
N MET A 251 -18.89 -10.23 2.30
CA MET A 251 -18.90 -11.60 2.80
C MET A 251 -20.18 -12.34 2.37
N ARG A 252 -21.36 -11.73 2.50
CA ARG A 252 -22.62 -12.37 2.09
C ARG A 252 -22.65 -12.65 0.59
N LYS A 253 -22.23 -11.70 -0.25
CA LYS A 253 -22.17 -11.90 -1.70
C LYS A 253 -21.21 -13.03 -2.11
N MET A 254 -20.19 -13.30 -1.31
CA MET A 254 -19.25 -14.39 -1.56
C MET A 254 -19.80 -15.76 -1.16
N HIS A 255 -20.63 -15.85 -0.11
CA HIS A 255 -21.32 -17.09 0.30
C HIS A 255 -22.57 -17.42 -0.54
N VAL A 256 -22.97 -16.53 -1.47
CA VAL A 256 -24.13 -16.74 -2.37
C VAL A 256 -23.68 -17.33 -3.73
N VAL A 257 -22.39 -17.60 -3.90
CA VAL A 257 -21.85 -18.33 -5.06
C VAL A 257 -21.54 -19.76 -4.63
N ASP A 258 -22.61 -20.54 -4.41
CA ASP A 258 -22.60 -22.00 -4.40
C ASP A 258 -23.54 -22.49 -5.52
#